data_AF-A0A1G1JSI3-F1
#
_entry.id   AF-A0A1G1JSI3-F1
#
_cell.length_a   1.000
_cell.length_b   1.000
_cell.length_c   1.000
_cell.angle_alpha   90.00
_cell.angle_beta   90.00
_cell.angle_gamma   90.00
#
_symmetry.space_group_name_H-M   'P 1'
#
loop_
_entity.id
_entity.type
_entity.pdbx_description
1 polymer ?
#
loop_
_entity_poly.entity_id
_entity_poly.type
_entity_poly.pdbx_seq_one_letter_code
_entity_poly.pdbx_strand_id
1 'polypeptide(L)'
;MDGDVAPLDKLLEVCRDHDTILMIDEAHSTGVYGKTGAGLSEHFGLQGQMDIVMGTLSKALGSVGGYIAGRRILREYLVNRSREFIYTTAPAPAASAAALQAVKIVQKSPDLRDKLWRNIHSVREKLTELGFDLMGSEGPVIPVLIGGTKKVLEAKELLLKKGIFAPAIRPPTVSKGTDRIRISLMATHTKAHLEELVAILKKVQKHLL
;
A
#
# COMPACT_ATOMS: atom_id res chain seq x y z
N MET A 1 -1.18 -0.20 -8.12
CA MET A 1 -2.65 -0.15 -7.91
C MET A 1 -3.23 -1.52 -7.62
N ASP A 2 -2.54 -2.55 -8.11
CA ASP A 2 -3.03 -3.92 -8.15
C ASP A 2 -2.76 -4.63 -6.82
N GLY A 3 -1.80 -4.15 -6.02
CA GLY A 3 -1.54 -4.69 -4.68
C GLY A 3 -0.75 -6.00 -4.71
N ASP A 4 -0.16 -6.29 -5.86
CA ASP A 4 0.89 -7.26 -6.10
C ASP A 4 2.22 -6.84 -5.47
N VAL A 5 3.15 -7.79 -5.38
CA VAL A 5 4.47 -7.61 -4.76
C VAL A 5 5.53 -7.76 -5.85
N ALA A 6 6.41 -6.75 -5.96
CA ALA A 6 7.52 -6.81 -6.90
C ALA A 6 8.55 -7.88 -6.46
N PRO A 7 9.13 -8.65 -7.39
CA PRO A 7 10.15 -9.67 -7.09
C PRO A 7 11.50 -9.01 -6.81
N LEU A 8 11.64 -8.41 -5.62
CA LEU A 8 12.73 -7.51 -5.29
C LEU A 8 14.10 -8.19 -5.28
N ASP A 9 14.14 -9.47 -4.88
CA ASP A 9 15.30 -10.35 -4.94
C ASP A 9 15.84 -10.49 -6.37
N LYS A 10 14.96 -10.78 -7.33
CA LYS A 10 15.31 -10.94 -8.74
C LYS A 10 15.73 -9.63 -9.38
N LEU A 11 15.05 -8.53 -9.05
CA LEU A 11 15.42 -7.20 -9.54
C LEU A 11 16.80 -6.78 -9.05
N LEU A 12 17.12 -7.07 -7.78
CA LEU A 12 18.43 -6.78 -7.21
C LEU A 12 19.54 -7.60 -7.89
N GLU A 13 19.30 -8.87 -8.21
CA GLU A 13 20.23 -9.72 -8.97
C GLU A 13 20.55 -9.10 -10.33
N VAL A 14 19.53 -8.76 -11.12
CA VAL A 14 19.71 -8.09 -12.42
C VAL A 14 20.47 -6.77 -12.26
N CYS A 15 20.15 -5.97 -11.25
CA CYS A 15 20.85 -4.71 -11.04
C CYS A 15 22.34 -4.90 -10.75
N ARG A 16 22.71 -5.96 -10.03
CA ARG A 16 24.11 -6.31 -9.74
C ARG A 16 24.86 -6.77 -10.99
N ASP A 17 24.23 -7.62 -11.79
CA ASP A 17 24.85 -8.16 -13.01
C ASP A 17 25.14 -7.06 -14.05
N HIS A 18 24.38 -5.97 -14.01
CA HIS A 18 24.50 -4.85 -14.94
C HIS A 18 25.14 -3.59 -14.33
N ASP A 19 25.63 -3.64 -13.09
CA ASP A 19 26.21 -2.49 -12.37
C ASP A 19 25.30 -1.25 -12.38
N THR A 20 24.02 -1.47 -12.04
CA THR A 20 22.99 -0.41 -12.02
C THR A 20 22.48 -0.14 -10.61
N ILE A 21 22.05 1.10 -10.38
CA ILE A 21 21.45 1.53 -9.11
C ILE A 21 20.01 1.03 -9.03
N LEU A 22 19.64 0.43 -7.90
CA LEU A 22 18.25 0.07 -7.61
C LEU A 22 17.62 1.05 -6.62
N MET A 23 16.56 1.73 -7.08
CA MET A 23 15.69 2.56 -6.25
C MET A 23 14.34 1.86 -6.05
N ILE A 24 13.91 1.75 -4.80
CA ILE A 24 12.60 1.21 -4.42
C ILE A 24 11.73 2.29 -3.77
N ASP A 25 10.46 2.34 -4.15
CA ASP A 25 9.42 3.10 -3.45
C ASP A 25 8.63 2.16 -2.51
N GLU A 26 8.89 2.28 -1.20
CA GLU A 26 8.27 1.51 -0.13
C GLU A 26 7.03 2.23 0.47
N ALA A 27 6.41 3.18 -0.25
CA ALA A 27 5.30 3.97 0.28
C ALA A 27 4.10 3.12 0.73
N HIS A 28 3.81 2.02 0.02
CA HIS A 28 2.68 1.12 0.34
C HIS A 28 3.06 -0.06 1.24
N SER A 29 4.34 -0.18 1.59
CA SER A 29 4.88 -1.35 2.29
C SER A 29 5.50 -1.00 3.64
N THR A 30 6.03 0.21 3.81
CA THR A 30 6.47 0.74 5.10
C THR A 30 5.33 0.67 6.11
N GLY A 31 5.60 0.10 7.27
CA GLY A 31 4.63 -0.17 8.34
C GLY A 31 3.76 -1.41 8.14
N VAL A 32 3.82 -2.05 6.98
CA VAL A 32 2.97 -3.20 6.60
C VAL A 32 3.75 -4.50 6.50
N TYR A 33 4.90 -4.46 5.81
CA TYR A 33 5.72 -5.64 5.54
C TYR A 33 6.97 -5.68 6.41
N GLY A 34 7.48 -6.89 6.62
CA GLY A 34 8.66 -7.14 7.43
C GLY A 34 8.35 -7.23 8.93
N LYS A 35 9.26 -7.86 9.68
CA LYS A 35 9.08 -8.12 11.12
C LYS A 35 9.01 -6.82 11.92
N THR A 36 9.79 -5.82 11.55
CA THR A 36 9.83 -4.49 12.19
C THR A 36 8.98 -3.45 11.45
N GLY A 37 8.39 -3.81 10.31
CA GLY A 37 7.60 -2.90 9.49
C GLY A 37 8.46 -2.01 8.58
N ALA A 38 9.70 -2.41 8.27
CA ALA A 38 10.59 -1.60 7.45
C ALA A 38 10.27 -1.66 5.96
N GLY A 39 9.39 -2.59 5.52
CA GLY A 39 8.94 -2.69 4.14
C GLY A 39 9.23 -4.04 3.50
N LEU A 40 9.08 -4.10 2.18
CA LEU A 40 9.33 -5.29 1.36
C LEU A 40 10.80 -5.67 1.37
N SER A 41 11.72 -4.70 1.40
CA SER A 41 13.15 -4.97 1.58
C SER A 41 13.45 -5.81 2.82
N GLU A 42 12.74 -5.58 3.93
CA GLU A 42 12.81 -6.45 5.12
C GLU A 42 12.14 -7.79 4.92
N HIS A 43 10.97 -7.81 4.28
CA HIS A 43 10.25 -9.04 3.99
C HIS A 43 11.09 -10.03 3.19
N PHE A 44 11.87 -9.56 2.22
CA PHE A 44 12.80 -10.37 1.42
C PHE A 44 14.18 -10.58 2.06
N GLY A 45 14.45 -10.01 3.25
CA GLY A 45 15.77 -10.11 3.89
C GLY A 45 16.88 -9.30 3.19
N LEU A 46 16.50 -8.27 2.43
CA LEU A 46 17.38 -7.43 1.60
C LEU A 46 17.67 -6.05 2.24
N GLN A 47 17.47 -5.91 3.54
CA GLN A 47 17.74 -4.66 4.25
C GLN A 47 19.19 -4.22 4.05
N GLY A 48 19.37 -2.94 3.71
CA GLY A 48 20.70 -2.36 3.45
C GLY A 48 21.31 -2.75 2.11
N GLN A 49 20.64 -3.58 1.29
CA GLN A 49 21.13 -3.97 -0.04
C GLN A 49 20.61 -3.06 -1.16
N MET A 50 19.57 -2.27 -0.90
CA MET A 50 19.05 -1.26 -1.84
C MET A 50 19.90 0.01 -1.80
N ASP A 51 20.18 0.60 -2.97
CA ASP A 51 20.93 1.86 -3.04
C ASP A 51 20.11 3.05 -2.55
N ILE A 52 18.83 3.08 -2.94
CA ILE A 52 17.89 4.15 -2.63
C ILE A 52 16.56 3.54 -2.19
N VAL A 53 16.13 3.88 -0.98
CA VAL A 53 14.79 3.55 -0.47
C VAL A 53 14.00 4.83 -0.31
N MET A 54 12.95 4.99 -1.10
CA MET A 54 11.98 6.06 -0.93
C MET A 54 10.79 5.56 -0.11
N GLY A 55 10.20 6.44 0.69
CA GLY A 55 8.93 6.17 1.33
C GLY A 55 8.14 7.42 1.62
N THR A 56 6.94 7.22 2.15
CA THR A 56 6.04 8.30 2.54
C THR A 56 5.68 8.22 4.01
N LEU A 57 5.46 9.39 4.61
CA LEU A 57 4.97 9.53 5.98
C LEU A 57 3.43 9.59 6.03
N SER A 58 2.74 9.71 4.87
CA SER A 58 1.29 9.97 4.82
C SER A 58 0.37 8.77 4.68
N LYS A 59 0.94 7.56 4.72
CA LYS A 59 0.17 6.30 4.63
C LYS A 59 0.13 5.61 5.99
N ALA A 60 0.79 4.46 6.14
CA ALA A 60 0.78 3.70 7.40
C ALA A 60 1.31 4.50 8.60
N LEU A 61 2.13 5.52 8.35
CA LEU A 61 2.72 6.39 9.39
C LEU A 61 1.85 7.59 9.78
N GLY A 62 0.72 7.84 9.10
CA GLY A 62 -0.31 8.78 9.55
C GLY A 62 0.11 10.24 9.72
N SER A 63 1.18 10.69 9.04
CA SER A 63 1.66 12.08 9.07
C SER A 63 1.69 12.67 7.65
N VAL A 64 2.64 13.55 7.32
CA VAL A 64 2.83 14.13 5.98
C VAL A 64 4.31 14.23 5.65
N GLY A 65 4.65 14.06 4.38
CA GLY A 65 6.00 14.13 3.85
C GLY A 65 6.48 12.84 3.20
N GLY A 66 7.70 12.87 2.71
CA GLY A 66 8.41 11.73 2.14
C GLY A 66 9.86 11.72 2.59
N TYR A 67 10.53 10.60 2.37
CA TYR A 67 11.94 10.45 2.71
C TYR A 67 12.68 9.64 1.64
N ILE A 68 13.99 9.85 1.60
CA ILE A 68 14.95 8.97 0.94
C ILE A 68 15.91 8.45 2.01
N ALA A 69 16.07 7.13 2.08
CA ALA A 69 17.06 6.44 2.88
C ALA A 69 18.07 5.76 1.96
N GLY A 70 19.33 5.77 2.37
CA GLY A 70 20.44 5.22 1.60
C GLY A 70 21.79 5.58 2.23
N ARG A 71 22.86 5.30 1.50
CA ARG A 71 24.24 5.56 1.94
C ARG A 71 24.47 7.04 2.25
N ARG A 72 25.42 7.34 3.14
CA ARG A 72 25.73 8.72 3.56
C ARG A 72 26.00 9.64 2.38
N ILE A 73 26.77 9.18 1.41
CA ILE A 73 27.14 9.96 0.21
C ILE A 73 25.91 10.39 -0.60
N LEU A 74 24.89 9.53 -0.72
CA LEU A 74 23.62 9.87 -1.38
C LEU A 74 22.91 10.97 -0.61
N ARG A 75 22.78 10.84 0.71
CA ARG A 75 22.11 11.84 1.54
C ARG A 75 22.81 13.19 1.48
N GLU A 76 24.14 13.20 1.58
CA GLU A 76 24.96 14.42 1.46
C GLU A 76 24.80 15.06 0.09
N TYR A 77 24.80 14.26 -0.98
CA TYR A 77 24.56 14.74 -2.33
C TYR A 77 23.17 15.39 -2.47
N LEU A 78 22.11 14.69 -2.03
CA LEU A 78 20.73 15.19 -2.14
C LEU A 78 20.51 16.49 -1.35
N VAL A 79 21.02 16.56 -0.11
CA VAL A 79 20.90 17.77 0.73
C VAL A 79 21.59 18.98 0.10
N ASN A 80 22.67 18.77 -0.67
CA ASN A 80 23.44 19.86 -1.30
C ASN A 80 23.05 20.15 -2.76
N ARG A 81 22.26 19.28 -3.42
CA ARG A 81 22.00 19.37 -4.87
C ARG A 81 20.53 19.29 -5.27
N SER A 82 19.65 18.72 -4.46
CA SER A 82 18.21 18.66 -4.78
C SER A 82 17.58 20.03 -4.56
N ARG A 83 17.05 20.61 -5.64
CA ARG A 83 16.32 21.88 -5.58
C ARG A 83 15.03 21.74 -4.76
N GLU A 84 14.38 20.60 -4.86
CA GLU A 84 13.16 20.25 -4.14
C GLU A 84 13.38 20.17 -2.64
N PHE A 85 14.60 19.81 -2.21
CA PHE A 85 14.99 19.85 -0.79
C PHE A 85 15.42 21.25 -0.34
N ILE A 86 16.23 21.95 -1.15
CA ILE A 86 16.84 23.24 -0.77
C ILE A 86 15.83 24.40 -0.79
N TYR A 87 14.94 24.44 -1.79
CA TYR A 87 14.05 25.57 -2.05
C TYR A 87 12.61 25.32 -1.58
N THR A 88 12.45 24.58 -0.49
CA THR A 88 11.16 24.35 0.17
C THR A 88 11.25 24.61 1.67
N THR A 89 10.14 25.01 2.28
CA THR A 89 10.03 25.08 3.74
C THR A 89 10.08 23.67 4.34
N ALA A 90 10.86 23.50 5.41
CA ALA A 90 10.94 22.23 6.13
C ALA A 90 9.56 21.79 6.68
N PRO A 91 9.33 20.48 6.87
CA PRO A 91 8.09 19.98 7.46
C PRO A 91 7.83 20.58 8.85
N ALA A 92 6.56 20.86 9.15
CA ALA A 92 6.17 21.39 10.45
C ALA A 92 6.64 20.48 11.59
N PRO A 93 7.18 21.03 12.70
CA PRO A 93 7.69 20.23 13.82
C PRO A 93 6.68 19.21 14.36
N ALA A 94 5.39 19.56 14.41
CA ALA A 94 4.32 18.67 14.83
C ALA A 94 4.16 17.45 13.90
N ALA A 95 4.23 17.66 12.58
CA ALA A 95 4.16 16.57 11.61
C ALA A 95 5.39 15.65 11.70
N SER A 96 6.58 16.22 11.85
CA SER A 96 7.82 15.47 12.06
C SER A 96 7.79 14.64 13.34
N ALA A 97 7.28 15.21 14.44
CA ALA A 97 7.12 14.50 15.72
C ALA A 97 6.11 13.36 15.62
N ALA A 98 4.95 13.58 14.96
CA ALA A 98 3.96 12.54 14.71
C ALA A 98 4.54 11.39 13.87
N ALA A 99 5.28 11.71 12.81
CA ALA A 99 5.94 10.70 11.97
C ALA A 99 6.99 9.89 12.75
N LEU A 100 7.83 10.56 13.54
CA LEU A 100 8.83 9.89 14.38
C LEU A 100 8.17 8.95 15.39
N GLN A 101 7.07 9.37 16.02
CA GLN A 101 6.34 8.53 16.96
C GLN A 101 5.65 7.36 16.26
N ALA A 102 5.09 7.57 15.07
CA ALA A 102 4.50 6.49 14.27
C ALA A 102 5.53 5.42 13.89
N VAL A 103 6.75 5.82 13.48
CA VAL A 103 7.84 4.87 13.20
C VAL A 103 8.18 4.05 14.45
N LYS A 104 8.28 4.69 15.62
CA LYS A 104 8.54 3.98 16.89
C LYS A 104 7.42 2.99 17.25
N ILE A 105 6.16 3.36 17.02
CA ILE A 105 5.01 2.47 17.25
C ILE A 105 5.08 1.28 16.30
N VAL A 106 5.28 1.52 15.01
CA VAL A 106 5.45 0.46 14.00
C VAL A 106 6.55 -0.50 14.44
N GLN A 107 7.74 -0.02 14.78
CA GLN A 107 8.84 -0.90 15.18
C GLN A 107 8.53 -1.75 16.42
N LYS A 108 7.76 -1.24 17.38
CA LYS A 108 7.48 -1.90 18.66
C LYS A 108 6.19 -2.73 18.70
N SER A 109 5.24 -2.51 17.79
CA SER A 109 3.90 -3.09 17.86
C SER A 109 3.63 -4.09 16.72
N PRO A 110 4.12 -5.34 16.83
CA PRO A 110 3.80 -6.40 15.87
C PRO A 110 2.29 -6.66 15.79
N ASP A 111 1.57 -6.55 16.90
CA ASP A 111 0.13 -6.80 16.99
C ASP A 111 -0.73 -6.05 15.96
N LEU A 112 -0.36 -4.80 15.63
CA LEU A 112 -1.09 -4.01 14.63
C LEU A 112 -0.90 -4.58 13.23
N ARG A 113 0.33 -4.99 12.88
CA ARG A 113 0.63 -5.67 11.62
C ARG A 113 -0.07 -7.02 11.57
N ASP A 114 -0.02 -7.81 12.63
CA ASP A 114 -0.65 -9.13 12.69
C ASP A 114 -2.18 -9.04 12.56
N LYS A 115 -2.81 -8.02 13.18
CA LYS A 115 -4.23 -7.72 12.97
C LYS A 115 -4.53 -7.34 11.51
N LEU A 116 -3.71 -6.47 10.92
CA LEU A 116 -3.85 -6.09 9.51
C LEU A 116 -3.78 -7.31 8.60
N TRP A 117 -2.77 -8.17 8.75
CA TRP A 117 -2.60 -9.38 7.93
C TRP A 117 -3.73 -10.39 8.12
N ARG A 118 -4.21 -10.61 9.35
CA ARG A 118 -5.41 -11.42 9.59
C ARG A 118 -6.65 -10.88 8.88
N ASN A 119 -6.85 -9.56 8.93
CA ASN A 119 -7.95 -8.90 8.23
C ASN A 119 -7.83 -9.08 6.71
N ILE A 120 -6.63 -8.90 6.17
CA ILE A 120 -6.33 -9.09 4.74
C ILE A 120 -6.65 -10.52 4.31
N HIS A 121 -6.08 -11.53 4.97
CA HIS A 121 -6.31 -12.92 4.60
C HIS A 121 -7.79 -13.29 4.67
N SER A 122 -8.48 -12.91 5.75
CA SER A 122 -9.90 -13.24 5.92
C SER A 122 -10.80 -12.61 4.86
N VAL A 123 -10.58 -11.35 4.49
CA VAL A 123 -11.38 -10.70 3.42
C VAL A 123 -11.05 -11.31 2.06
N ARG A 124 -9.76 -11.52 1.77
CA ARG A 124 -9.33 -12.09 0.48
C ARG A 124 -9.92 -13.46 0.23
N GLU A 125 -9.83 -14.35 1.22
CA GLU A 125 -10.41 -15.69 1.17
C GLU A 125 -11.90 -15.62 0.83
N LYS A 126 -12.67 -14.85 1.59
CA LYS A 126 -14.12 -14.70 1.38
C LYS A 126 -14.46 -14.09 0.02
N LEU A 127 -13.73 -13.07 -0.44
CA LEU A 127 -13.99 -12.48 -1.77
C LEU A 127 -13.64 -13.44 -2.91
N THR A 128 -12.59 -14.25 -2.73
CA THR A 128 -12.22 -15.30 -3.69
C THR A 128 -13.27 -16.40 -3.73
N GLU A 129 -13.77 -16.86 -2.58
CA GLU A 129 -14.88 -17.82 -2.48
C GLU A 129 -16.18 -17.32 -3.12
N LEU A 130 -16.42 -16.00 -3.05
CA LEU A 130 -17.53 -15.39 -3.78
C LEU A 130 -17.30 -15.42 -5.29
N GLY A 131 -16.07 -15.58 -5.78
CA GLY A 131 -15.74 -15.62 -7.20
C GLY A 131 -15.31 -14.27 -7.78
N PHE A 132 -14.88 -13.32 -6.93
CA PHE A 132 -14.26 -12.09 -7.42
C PHE A 132 -12.83 -12.34 -7.89
N ASP A 133 -12.45 -11.69 -8.99
CA ASP A 133 -11.05 -11.59 -9.41
C ASP A 133 -10.35 -10.47 -8.63
N LEU A 134 -9.35 -10.87 -7.82
CA LEU A 134 -8.54 -9.99 -6.98
C LEU A 134 -7.19 -9.63 -7.62
N MET A 135 -7.01 -9.92 -8.91
CA MET A 135 -5.90 -9.49 -9.75
C MET A 135 -4.51 -9.86 -9.23
N GLY A 136 -4.39 -11.03 -8.57
CA GLY A 136 -3.10 -11.47 -8.02
C GLY A 136 -2.55 -10.58 -6.90
N SER A 137 -3.35 -9.67 -6.34
CA SER A 137 -2.99 -8.90 -5.16
C SER A 137 -2.51 -9.85 -4.07
N GLU A 138 -1.54 -9.45 -3.25
CA GLU A 138 -1.13 -10.18 -2.05
C GLU A 138 -1.07 -9.27 -0.81
N GLY A 139 -1.27 -7.96 -1.00
CA GLY A 139 -1.07 -6.94 0.01
C GLY A 139 -2.31 -6.36 0.69
N PRO A 140 -2.15 -5.24 1.41
CA PRO A 140 -3.24 -4.56 2.13
C PRO A 140 -4.27 -3.88 1.22
N VAL A 141 -3.97 -3.79 -0.07
CA VAL A 141 -4.84 -3.24 -1.11
C VAL A 141 -5.44 -4.41 -1.86
N ILE A 142 -6.74 -4.60 -1.72
CA ILE A 142 -7.49 -5.65 -2.40
C ILE A 142 -8.28 -4.99 -3.54
N PRO A 143 -7.83 -5.09 -4.80
CA PRO A 143 -8.64 -4.71 -5.93
C PRO A 143 -9.75 -5.76 -6.12
N VAL A 144 -10.96 -5.31 -6.39
CA VAL A 144 -12.06 -6.17 -6.84
C VAL A 144 -12.35 -5.77 -8.28
N LEU A 145 -11.92 -6.59 -9.23
CA LEU A 145 -12.16 -6.34 -10.65
C LEU A 145 -13.66 -6.42 -10.93
N ILE A 146 -14.22 -5.34 -11.49
CA ILE A 146 -15.63 -5.28 -11.89
C ILE A 146 -15.75 -5.31 -13.42
N GLY A 147 -14.82 -4.63 -14.11
CA GLY A 147 -14.86 -4.49 -15.56
C GLY A 147 -15.93 -3.50 -16.00
N GLY A 148 -15.50 -2.42 -16.68
CA GLY A 148 -16.40 -1.42 -17.24
C GLY A 148 -16.74 -0.28 -16.28
N THR A 149 -16.55 0.93 -16.78
CA THR A 149 -16.67 2.17 -16.00
C THR A 149 -18.06 2.40 -15.41
N LYS A 150 -19.14 2.07 -16.13
CA LYS A 150 -20.51 2.23 -15.61
C LYS A 150 -20.77 1.29 -14.43
N LYS A 151 -20.39 0.01 -14.56
CA LYS A 151 -20.57 -1.01 -13.51
C LYS A 151 -19.76 -0.68 -12.26
N VAL A 152 -18.49 -0.27 -12.40
CA VAL A 152 -17.66 0.06 -11.22
C VAL A 152 -18.21 1.29 -10.48
N LEU A 153 -18.76 2.27 -11.20
CA LEU A 153 -19.39 3.44 -10.58
C LEU A 153 -20.67 3.06 -9.84
N GLU A 154 -21.51 2.22 -10.44
CA GLU A 154 -22.70 1.69 -9.78
C GLU A 154 -22.36 0.87 -8.53
N ALA A 155 -21.34 0.02 -8.60
CA ALA A 155 -20.82 -0.73 -7.46
C ALA A 155 -20.39 0.20 -6.32
N LYS A 156 -19.61 1.25 -6.64
CA LYS A 156 -19.19 2.27 -5.67
C LYS A 156 -20.38 2.95 -5.01
N GLU A 157 -21.38 3.37 -5.78
CA GLU A 157 -22.56 4.05 -5.22
C GLU A 157 -23.41 3.11 -4.36
N LEU A 158 -23.51 1.82 -4.71
CA LEU A 158 -24.18 0.81 -3.88
C LEU A 158 -23.44 0.60 -2.55
N LEU A 159 -22.10 0.50 -2.59
CA LEU A 159 -21.28 0.41 -1.38
C LEU A 159 -21.46 1.64 -0.49
N LEU A 160 -21.40 2.84 -1.08
CA LEU A 160 -21.54 4.10 -0.36
C LEU A 160 -22.92 4.24 0.29
N LYS A 161 -24.00 3.88 -0.41
CA LYS A 161 -25.38 3.85 0.13
C LYS A 161 -25.53 2.88 1.32
N LYS A 162 -24.62 1.93 1.46
CA LYS A 162 -24.55 1.00 2.60
C LYS A 162 -23.47 1.40 3.62
N GLY A 163 -22.97 2.62 3.56
CA GLY A 163 -22.00 3.16 4.52
C GLY A 163 -20.54 2.76 4.25
N ILE A 164 -20.25 2.09 3.13
CA ILE A 164 -18.89 1.65 2.79
C ILE A 164 -18.29 2.59 1.76
N PHE A 165 -17.29 3.36 2.18
CA PHE A 165 -16.47 4.14 1.27
C PHE A 165 -15.34 3.29 0.68
N ALA A 166 -15.53 2.83 -0.55
CA ALA A 166 -14.50 2.14 -1.34
C ALA A 166 -14.40 2.79 -2.73
N PRO A 167 -13.25 3.39 -3.11
CA PRO A 167 -13.13 4.12 -4.36
C PRO A 167 -13.19 3.20 -5.59
N ALA A 168 -13.92 3.65 -6.61
CA ALA A 168 -13.85 3.10 -7.95
C ALA A 168 -12.64 3.68 -8.70
N ILE A 169 -11.76 2.79 -9.16
CA ILE A 169 -10.60 3.13 -9.99
C ILE A 169 -10.92 2.78 -11.43
N ARG A 170 -10.69 3.73 -12.33
CA ARG A 170 -11.02 3.68 -13.75
C ARG A 170 -9.93 4.37 -14.58
N PRO A 171 -9.91 4.24 -15.92
CA PRO A 171 -9.01 5.01 -16.77
C PRO A 171 -9.08 6.53 -16.46
N PRO A 172 -7.95 7.26 -16.49
CA PRO A 172 -6.61 6.83 -16.95
C PRO A 172 -5.76 6.13 -15.88
N THR A 173 -6.24 5.96 -14.64
CA THR A 173 -5.44 5.38 -13.54
C THR A 173 -5.18 3.88 -13.72
N VAL A 174 -6.05 3.18 -14.44
CA VAL A 174 -5.91 1.77 -14.81
C VAL A 174 -6.27 1.58 -16.28
N SER A 175 -5.78 0.51 -16.90
CA SER A 175 -6.08 0.17 -18.30
C SER A 175 -7.58 -0.03 -18.55
N LYS A 176 -8.04 0.32 -19.75
CA LYS A 176 -9.45 0.15 -20.15
C LYS A 176 -9.89 -1.31 -19.95
N GLY A 177 -11.08 -1.51 -19.38
CA GLY A 177 -11.62 -2.84 -19.10
C GLY A 177 -11.16 -3.44 -17.77
N THR A 178 -10.19 -2.82 -17.10
CA THR A 178 -9.71 -3.26 -15.77
C THR A 178 -10.22 -2.37 -14.63
N ASP A 179 -11.38 -1.75 -14.81
CA ASP A 179 -12.06 -0.94 -13.80
C ASP A 179 -12.36 -1.77 -12.54
N ARG A 180 -12.07 -1.23 -11.35
CA ARG A 180 -12.09 -2.00 -10.10
C ARG A 180 -12.49 -1.17 -8.89
N ILE A 181 -13.07 -1.81 -7.88
CA ILE A 181 -13.21 -1.22 -6.54
C ILE A 181 -11.91 -1.49 -5.79
N ARG A 182 -11.25 -0.46 -5.27
CA ARG A 182 -9.98 -0.59 -4.54
C ARG A 182 -10.24 -0.52 -3.04
N ILE A 183 -10.23 -1.68 -2.39
CA ILE A 183 -10.41 -1.79 -0.93
C ILE A 183 -9.04 -1.67 -0.27
N SER A 184 -8.93 -0.84 0.76
CA SER A 184 -7.71 -0.71 1.57
C SER A 184 -8.06 -1.03 3.01
N LEU A 185 -7.52 -2.14 3.51
CA LEU A 185 -7.80 -2.60 4.85
C LEU A 185 -6.88 -1.91 5.87
N MET A 186 -7.35 -1.88 7.10
CA MET A 186 -6.65 -1.30 8.25
C MET A 186 -6.69 -2.30 9.40
N ALA A 187 -5.67 -2.26 10.26
CA ALA A 187 -5.61 -3.07 11.49
C ALA A 187 -6.79 -2.82 12.44
N THR A 188 -7.42 -1.65 12.33
CA THR A 188 -8.54 -1.20 13.18
C THR A 188 -9.91 -1.66 12.69
N HIS A 189 -10.03 -2.25 11.49
CA HIS A 189 -11.30 -2.85 11.08
C HIS A 189 -11.63 -4.02 11.99
N THR A 190 -12.85 -4.01 12.53
CA THR A 190 -13.38 -5.09 13.37
C THR A 190 -13.90 -6.22 12.49
N LYS A 191 -14.05 -7.42 13.06
CA LYS A 191 -14.67 -8.56 12.37
C LYS A 191 -16.05 -8.20 11.79
N ALA A 192 -16.86 -7.44 12.53
CA ALA A 192 -18.18 -7.00 12.07
C ALA A 192 -18.09 -6.11 10.81
N HIS A 193 -17.14 -5.16 10.77
CA HIS A 193 -16.92 -4.34 9.56
C HIS A 193 -16.55 -5.18 8.34
N LEU A 194 -15.69 -6.20 8.53
CA LEU A 194 -15.26 -7.08 7.43
C LEU A 194 -16.39 -7.99 6.95
N GLU A 195 -17.22 -8.49 7.86
CA GLU A 195 -18.39 -9.31 7.52
C GLU A 195 -19.45 -8.50 6.77
N GLU A 196 -19.71 -7.26 7.20
CA GLU A 196 -20.60 -6.34 6.52
C GLU A 196 -20.09 -6.00 5.11
N LEU A 197 -18.79 -5.72 4.96
CA LEU A 197 -18.14 -5.51 3.66
C LEU A 197 -18.36 -6.69 2.71
N VAL A 198 -18.06 -7.91 3.15
CA VAL A 198 -18.24 -9.12 2.33
C VAL A 198 -19.72 -9.34 1.99
N ALA A 199 -20.64 -9.14 2.93
CA ALA A 199 -22.06 -9.32 2.71
C ALA A 199 -22.62 -8.33 1.67
N ILE A 200 -22.15 -7.08 1.68
CA ILE A 200 -22.56 -6.07 0.69
C ILE A 200 -21.91 -6.39 -0.67
N LEU A 201 -20.64 -6.76 -0.71
CA LEU A 201 -19.98 -7.14 -1.97
C LEU A 201 -20.64 -8.37 -2.62
N LYS A 202 -21.10 -9.35 -1.84
CA LYS A 202 -21.92 -10.46 -2.36
C LYS A 202 -23.20 -10.00 -3.06
N LYS A 203 -23.84 -8.92 -2.57
CA LYS A 203 -25.02 -8.34 -3.22
C LYS A 203 -24.64 -7.59 -4.50
N VAL A 204 -23.53 -6.85 -4.46
CA VAL A 204 -22.97 -6.15 -5.64
C VAL A 204 -22.64 -7.15 -6.75
N GLN A 205 -22.02 -8.27 -6.41
CA GLN A 205 -21.73 -9.34 -7.35
C GLN A 205 -22.99 -9.78 -8.08
N LYS A 206 -24.02 -10.24 -7.34
CA LYS A 206 -25.28 -10.72 -7.93
C LYS A 206 -26.01 -9.68 -8.78
N HIS A 207 -25.79 -8.39 -8.54
CA HIS A 207 -26.44 -7.30 -9.27
C HIS A 207 -25.68 -6.92 -10.56
N LEU A 208 -24.36 -7.09 -10.60
CA LEU A 208 -23.51 -6.52 -11.67
C LEU A 208 -22.67 -7.54 -12.46
N LEU A 209 -22.45 -8.73 -11.92
CA LEU A 209 -21.59 -9.80 -12.44
C LEU A 209 -22.39 -11.09 -12.58
#